data_AF-A0A2R4FD54-F1
#
_entry.id   AF-A0A2R4FD54-F1
#
_cell.length_a   1.000
_cell.length_b   1.000
_cell.length_c   1.000
_cell.angle_alpha   90.00
_cell.angle_beta   90.00
_cell.angle_gamma   90.00
#
_symmetry.space_group_name_H-M   'P 1'
#
loop_
_entity.id
_entity.type
_entity.pdbx_description
1 polymer ?
#
loop_
_entity_poly.entity_id
_entity_poly.type
_entity_poly.pdbx_seq_one_letter_code
_entity_poly.pdbx_strand_id
1 'polypeptide(L)'
;MSVPCCIIPSVYFVYRSHYEGPLSKHVRHLPGVGVLDWFRLGWTVEDPEEWVEEQLGVDVYGLDSIFEEAVRRQLDPPRDWRELHDLLCEHLYLEGEPETHLRVTEHSVRAYTDDDEVELAYFLLDDEVPAAAPDRLAYLFQSWPLPAEVTAPESPDTAFVPAVPTQPAMPPAGGAGATYAVLLTFYDGASIATTPAQVFPGVRLPGLAARLRAGLVAPGRPDPDWPPELKVLALLLDPADESIEPALRRAVEWPGFHGPIWEPWPELPDGADDTDPVAARRAALPPMPADAHPDRSLLLVSAHLAQLAMYTDEVFGYQQWFFFDDLWAGSHPDLAQSLLRYASHWDPLG
;
A
#
# COMPACT_ATOMS: atom_id res chain seq x y z
N MET A 1 22.10 -9.92 40.58
CA MET A 1 20.72 -9.40 40.51
C MET A 1 20.73 -8.36 39.41
N SER A 2 20.31 -8.73 38.20
CA SER A 2 20.13 -7.78 37.10
C SER A 2 18.90 -6.94 37.43
N VAL A 3 19.07 -5.63 37.52
CA VAL A 3 17.93 -4.70 37.55
C VAL A 3 17.17 -4.93 36.25
N PRO A 4 15.86 -5.25 36.27
CA PRO A 4 15.09 -5.32 35.04
C PRO A 4 15.21 -3.94 34.40
N CYS A 5 15.80 -3.91 33.21
CA CYS A 5 15.82 -2.69 32.41
C CYS A 5 14.35 -2.36 32.18
N CYS A 6 13.84 -1.29 32.82
CA CYS A 6 12.51 -0.79 32.49
C CYS A 6 12.59 -0.44 31.01
N ILE A 7 11.96 -1.27 30.18
CA ILE A 7 11.78 -0.94 28.76
C ILE A 7 10.90 0.29 28.79
N ILE A 8 11.47 1.43 28.38
CA ILE A 8 10.70 2.65 28.27
C ILE A 8 9.81 2.43 27.04
N PRO A 9 8.48 2.52 27.15
CA PRO A 9 7.57 2.34 26.02
C PRO A 9 7.97 3.27 24.89
N SER A 10 7.80 2.81 23.66
CA SER A 10 7.92 3.64 22.48
C SER A 10 6.72 3.40 21.58
N VAL A 11 6.36 4.42 20.80
CA VAL A 11 5.26 4.37 19.85
C VAL A 11 5.81 4.51 18.45
N TYR A 12 5.31 3.68 17.54
CA TYR A 12 5.38 3.93 16.12
C TYR A 12 4.09 4.60 15.66
N PHE A 13 4.25 5.76 15.05
CA PHE A 13 3.22 6.37 14.23
C PHE A 13 3.41 5.94 12.78
N VAL A 14 2.34 5.49 12.14
CA VAL A 14 2.29 5.20 10.70
C VAL A 14 1.11 5.93 10.11
N TYR A 15 1.33 6.70 9.05
CA TYR A 15 0.27 7.35 8.28
C TYR A 15 0.25 6.75 6.88
N ARG A 16 -0.80 6.01 6.54
CA ARG A 16 -1.08 5.51 5.20
C ARG A 16 -1.81 6.62 4.44
N SER A 17 -1.06 7.28 3.56
CA SER A 17 -1.52 8.39 2.74
C SER A 17 -0.76 8.41 1.42
N HIS A 18 -1.47 8.66 0.32
CA HIS A 18 -0.87 8.71 -1.02
C HIS A 18 0.15 9.84 -1.19
N TYR A 19 0.05 10.86 -0.34
CA TYR A 19 0.94 12.02 -0.29
C TYR A 19 2.34 11.66 0.23
N GLU A 20 2.46 10.53 0.94
CA GLU A 20 3.64 10.20 1.73
C GLU A 20 4.62 9.26 1.01
N GLY A 21 5.44 9.84 0.14
CA GLY A 21 6.61 9.19 -0.45
C GLY A 21 6.31 7.93 -1.29
N PRO A 22 7.35 7.17 -1.69
CA PRO A 22 7.20 6.12 -2.71
C PRO A 22 6.33 4.91 -2.29
N LEU A 23 6.12 4.70 -0.99
CA LEU A 23 5.28 3.62 -0.48
C LEU A 23 3.91 4.09 0.01
N SER A 24 3.57 5.36 -0.26
CA SER A 24 2.32 6.00 0.20
C SER A 24 2.08 5.79 1.69
N LYS A 25 3.15 6.00 2.46
CA LYS A 25 3.09 6.00 3.91
C LYS A 25 4.25 6.77 4.52
N HIS A 26 3.96 7.43 5.64
CA HIS A 26 4.93 8.02 6.55
C HIS A 26 5.05 7.17 7.81
N VAL A 27 6.27 7.07 8.35
CA VAL A 27 6.57 6.30 9.56
C VAL A 27 7.44 7.13 10.49
N ARG A 28 7.00 7.29 11.73
CA ARG A 28 7.69 8.04 12.77
C ARG A 28 7.81 7.20 14.03
N HIS A 29 9.00 7.19 14.64
CA HIS A 29 9.23 6.59 15.95
C HIS A 29 9.23 7.68 17.02
N LEU A 30 8.45 7.46 18.08
CA LEU A 30 8.28 8.34 19.22
C LEU A 30 8.83 7.61 20.46
N PRO A 31 10.12 7.77 20.78
CA PRO A 31 10.72 7.07 21.90
C PRO A 31 10.24 7.67 23.22
N GLY A 32 10.06 6.82 24.23
CA GLY A 32 9.92 7.29 25.59
C GLY A 32 8.49 7.55 26.06
N VAL A 33 7.50 7.22 25.26
CA VAL A 33 6.08 7.51 25.49
C VAL A 33 5.23 6.31 25.07
N GLY A 34 4.21 5.97 25.85
CA GLY A 34 3.18 4.99 25.46
C GLY A 34 2.01 5.69 24.76
N VAL A 35 1.16 4.94 24.05
CA VAL A 35 0.04 5.52 23.26
C VAL A 35 -0.84 6.45 24.11
N LEU A 36 -1.32 5.98 25.26
CA LEU A 36 -2.15 6.80 26.16
C LEU A 36 -1.44 8.06 26.67
N ASP A 37 -0.14 7.94 26.99
CA ASP A 37 0.64 9.07 27.48
C ASP A 37 0.89 10.10 26.39
N TRP A 38 1.03 9.69 25.13
CA TRP A 38 1.15 10.60 23.99
C TRP A 38 -0.12 11.46 23.84
N PHE A 39 -1.31 10.86 23.89
CA PHE A 39 -2.57 11.61 23.87
C PHE A 39 -2.69 12.57 25.07
N ARG A 40 -2.26 12.15 26.27
CA ARG A 40 -2.27 13.05 27.44
C ARG A 40 -1.36 14.26 27.29
N LEU A 41 -0.22 14.11 26.61
CA LEU A 41 0.69 15.23 26.34
C LEU A 41 0.02 16.27 25.43
N GLY A 42 -0.68 15.82 24.39
CA GLY A 42 -1.44 16.68 23.48
C GLY A 42 -2.60 17.42 24.16
N TRP A 43 -3.12 16.90 25.27
CA TRP A 43 -4.30 17.47 25.95
C TRP A 43 -4.12 18.88 26.53
N THR A 44 -2.87 19.32 26.72
CA THR A 44 -2.55 20.60 27.37
C THR A 44 -1.86 21.61 26.47
N VAL A 45 -1.77 21.31 25.18
CA VAL A 45 -1.05 22.16 24.22
C VAL A 45 -1.91 23.37 23.83
N GLU A 46 -1.24 24.49 23.55
CA GLU A 46 -1.93 25.73 23.17
C GLU A 46 -2.34 25.71 21.69
N ASP A 47 -1.53 25.08 20.84
CA ASP A 47 -1.75 24.92 19.40
C ASP A 47 -1.72 23.42 19.03
N PRO A 48 -2.89 22.75 19.01
CA PRO A 48 -2.99 21.34 18.68
C PRO A 48 -2.47 20.94 17.30
N GLU A 49 -2.81 21.70 16.27
CA GLU A 49 -2.46 21.43 14.88
C GLU A 49 -0.94 21.44 14.70
N GLU A 50 -0.29 22.56 15.09
CA GLU A 50 1.17 22.69 15.02
C GLU A 50 1.86 21.62 15.86
N TRP A 51 1.34 21.30 17.06
CA TRP A 51 1.93 20.28 17.92
C TRP A 51 1.86 18.88 17.30
N VAL A 52 0.73 18.48 16.72
CA VAL A 52 0.58 17.17 16.06
C VAL A 52 1.56 17.06 14.89
N GLU A 53 1.62 18.07 14.03
CA GLU A 53 2.53 18.11 12.89
C GLU A 53 3.99 18.03 13.34
N GLU A 54 4.41 18.78 14.36
CA GLU A 54 5.77 18.75 14.89
C GLU A 54 6.16 17.38 15.47
N GLN A 55 5.25 16.75 16.22
CA GLN A 55 5.51 15.46 16.85
C GLN A 55 5.62 14.34 15.81
N LEU A 56 4.66 14.30 14.88
CA LEU A 56 4.51 13.22 13.92
C LEU A 56 5.35 13.44 12.66
N GLY A 57 5.71 14.69 12.37
CA GLY A 57 6.52 15.12 11.22
C GLY A 57 5.72 15.23 9.93
N VAL A 58 4.39 15.25 10.01
CA VAL A 58 3.45 15.34 8.89
C VAL A 58 2.11 15.84 9.42
N ASP A 59 1.35 16.55 8.57
CA ASP A 59 -0.04 16.89 8.82
C ASP A 59 -0.92 15.62 8.74
N VAL A 60 -1.73 15.38 9.77
CA VAL A 60 -2.55 14.17 9.90
C VAL A 60 -4.01 14.56 9.97
N TYR A 61 -4.72 14.30 8.88
CA TYR A 61 -6.09 14.73 8.70
C TYR A 61 -6.99 14.33 9.88
N GLY A 62 -7.56 15.36 10.53
CA GLY A 62 -8.54 15.24 11.61
C GLY A 62 -7.99 14.79 12.98
N LEU A 63 -6.70 14.43 13.09
CA LEU A 63 -6.15 13.90 14.35
C LEU A 63 -6.03 14.97 15.44
N ASP A 64 -5.80 16.23 15.07
CA ASP A 64 -5.68 17.37 15.98
C ASP A 64 -7.02 17.74 16.65
N SER A 65 -8.16 17.41 16.00
CA SER A 65 -9.50 17.82 16.45
C SER A 65 -9.83 17.35 17.87
N ILE A 66 -9.33 16.19 18.32
CA ILE A 66 -9.54 15.70 19.69
C ILE A 66 -8.95 16.64 20.73
N PHE A 67 -7.78 17.20 20.42
CA PHE A 67 -7.07 18.13 21.31
C PHE A 67 -7.68 19.54 21.23
N GLU A 68 -8.13 19.97 20.04
CA GLU A 68 -8.92 21.20 19.91
C GLU A 68 -10.19 21.14 20.76
N GLU A 69 -10.91 20.02 20.71
CA GLU A 69 -12.12 19.78 21.49
C GLU A 69 -11.83 19.72 22.98
N ALA A 70 -10.70 19.13 23.38
CA ALA A 70 -10.24 19.13 24.76
C ALA A 70 -10.06 20.55 25.29
N VAL A 71 -9.39 21.44 24.55
CA VAL A 71 -9.21 22.85 24.92
C VAL A 71 -10.55 23.59 24.92
N ARG A 72 -11.34 23.44 23.85
CA ARG A 72 -12.60 24.17 23.66
C ARG A 72 -13.65 23.83 24.71
N ARG A 73 -13.73 22.56 25.12
CA ARG A 73 -14.72 22.07 26.10
C ARG A 73 -14.15 21.92 27.50
N GLN A 74 -12.85 22.13 27.71
CA GLN A 74 -12.15 21.89 28.97
C GLN A 74 -12.32 20.44 29.44
N LEU A 75 -12.09 19.48 28.54
CA LEU A 75 -12.18 18.06 28.86
C LEU A 75 -11.01 17.65 29.77
N ASP A 76 -11.27 16.75 30.71
CA ASP A 76 -10.20 16.13 31.48
C ASP A 76 -9.41 15.15 30.60
N PRO A 77 -8.08 15.06 30.75
CA PRO A 77 -7.28 14.06 30.04
C PRO A 77 -7.73 12.63 30.39
N PRO A 78 -7.68 11.68 29.44
CA PRO A 78 -8.10 10.30 29.69
C PRO A 78 -7.25 9.62 30.77
N ARG A 79 -7.89 8.91 31.70
CA ARG A 79 -7.24 8.17 32.80
C ARG A 79 -6.82 6.76 32.41
N ASP A 80 -7.47 6.18 31.43
CA ASP A 80 -7.13 4.88 30.86
C ASP A 80 -7.52 4.82 29.38
N TRP A 81 -7.22 3.70 28.72
CA TRP A 81 -7.50 3.51 27.30
C TRP A 81 -9.00 3.45 26.98
N ARG A 82 -9.87 3.12 27.95
CA ARG A 82 -11.32 3.09 27.74
C ARG A 82 -11.86 4.51 27.69
N GLU A 83 -11.41 5.35 28.60
CA GLU A 83 -11.76 6.78 28.56
C GLU A 83 -11.18 7.45 27.32
N LEU A 84 -9.96 7.09 26.88
CA LEU A 84 -9.42 7.54 25.60
C LEU A 84 -10.31 7.10 24.43
N HIS A 85 -10.75 5.84 24.40
CA HIS A 85 -11.68 5.34 23.39
C HIS A 85 -12.96 6.19 23.34
N ASP A 86 -13.60 6.40 24.49
CA ASP A 86 -14.86 7.13 24.57
C ASP A 86 -14.71 8.58 24.11
N LEU A 87 -13.62 9.25 24.49
CA LEU A 87 -13.31 10.62 24.06
C LEU A 87 -13.02 10.70 22.56
N LEU A 88 -12.25 9.77 22.00
CA LEU A 88 -12.00 9.73 20.57
C LEU A 88 -13.28 9.46 19.78
N CYS A 89 -14.14 8.54 20.22
CA CYS A 89 -15.44 8.31 19.57
C CYS A 89 -16.34 9.56 19.57
N GLU A 90 -16.27 10.40 20.60
CA GLU A 90 -17.13 11.58 20.72
C GLU A 90 -16.57 12.83 20.01
N HIS A 91 -15.24 12.95 19.90
CA HIS A 91 -14.59 14.23 19.57
C HIS A 91 -13.52 14.17 18.48
N LEU A 92 -13.05 12.97 18.10
CA LEU A 92 -12.15 12.84 16.96
C LEU A 92 -12.93 13.03 15.66
N TYR A 93 -12.43 13.90 14.79
CA TYR A 93 -12.96 14.08 13.46
C TYR A 93 -12.49 12.92 12.59
N LEU A 94 -13.45 12.17 12.09
CA LEU A 94 -13.26 11.12 11.10
C LEU A 94 -14.42 11.20 10.10
N GLU A 95 -14.13 11.02 8.82
CA GLU A 95 -15.18 10.73 7.85
C GLU A 95 -15.68 9.30 8.08
N GLY A 96 -16.96 9.17 8.41
CA GLY A 96 -17.61 7.88 8.68
C GLY A 96 -17.92 7.61 10.16
N GLU A 97 -18.42 6.40 10.44
CA GLU A 97 -18.91 6.02 11.78
C GLU A 97 -17.77 5.49 12.66
N PRO A 98 -17.53 6.06 13.87
CA PRO A 98 -16.44 5.65 14.75
C PRO A 98 -16.37 4.15 15.04
N GLU A 99 -17.50 3.45 15.18
CA GLU A 99 -17.55 2.01 15.46
C GLU A 99 -16.91 1.17 14.35
N THR A 100 -16.79 1.71 13.15
CA THR A 100 -16.18 1.02 12.00
C THR A 100 -14.82 1.60 11.62
N HIS A 101 -14.61 2.89 11.90
CA HIS A 101 -13.46 3.67 11.47
C HIS A 101 -12.41 3.86 12.57
N LEU A 102 -12.74 3.60 13.84
CA LEU A 102 -11.83 3.75 14.97
C LEU A 102 -11.64 2.42 15.70
N ARG A 103 -10.39 2.12 16.05
CA ARG A 103 -10.00 0.98 16.89
C ARG A 103 -9.03 1.44 17.96
N VAL A 104 -9.44 1.34 19.21
CA VAL A 104 -8.62 1.70 20.37
C VAL A 104 -8.42 0.47 21.25
N THR A 105 -7.16 0.21 21.61
CA THR A 105 -6.77 -0.80 22.59
C THR A 105 -5.78 -0.18 23.58
N GLU A 106 -5.34 -0.96 24.57
CA GLU A 106 -4.29 -0.52 25.49
C GLU A 106 -2.97 -0.15 24.77
N HIS A 107 -2.69 -0.81 23.65
CA HIS A 107 -1.41 -0.75 22.93
C HIS A 107 -1.51 -0.04 21.58
N SER A 108 -2.70 0.42 21.18
CA SER A 108 -2.91 0.99 19.85
C SER A 108 -4.08 1.97 19.75
N VAL A 109 -3.92 3.02 18.93
CA VAL A 109 -5.03 3.75 18.29
C VAL A 109 -4.87 3.61 16.79
N ARG A 110 -5.94 3.20 16.10
CA ARG A 110 -5.96 3.03 14.64
C ARG A 110 -7.22 3.67 14.11
N ALA A 111 -7.08 4.51 13.10
CA ALA A 111 -8.21 5.21 12.51
C ALA A 111 -8.18 5.12 10.98
N TYR A 112 -9.38 5.15 10.42
CA TYR A 112 -9.67 5.21 9.00
C TYR A 112 -10.50 6.47 8.75
N THR A 113 -10.17 7.22 7.71
CA THR A 113 -10.88 8.45 7.31
C THR A 113 -10.71 8.65 5.81
N ASP A 114 -11.34 9.69 5.29
CA ASP A 114 -11.20 10.20 3.93
C ASP A 114 -10.97 11.72 4.06
N ASP A 115 -10.19 12.32 3.17
CA ASP A 115 -9.96 13.78 3.12
C ASP A 115 -10.73 14.48 1.98
N ASP A 116 -11.77 13.83 1.47
CA ASP A 116 -12.56 14.14 0.27
C ASP A 116 -11.86 13.80 -1.05
N GLU A 117 -10.56 13.55 -1.07
CA GLU A 117 -9.78 13.25 -2.28
C GLU A 117 -9.28 11.80 -2.30
N VAL A 118 -8.87 11.24 -1.15
CA VAL A 118 -8.46 9.84 -1.00
C VAL A 118 -8.78 9.28 0.39
N GLU A 119 -8.99 7.96 0.44
CA GLU A 119 -9.03 7.24 1.70
C GLU A 119 -7.66 7.26 2.43
N LEU A 120 -7.68 7.43 3.74
CA LEU A 120 -6.52 7.58 4.63
C LEU A 120 -6.63 6.64 5.83
N ALA A 121 -5.49 6.24 6.39
CA ALA A 121 -5.49 5.55 7.69
C ALA A 121 -4.25 5.92 8.50
N TYR A 122 -4.37 6.00 9.82
CA TYR A 122 -3.22 6.18 10.70
C TYR A 122 -3.25 5.23 11.89
N PHE A 123 -2.04 4.93 12.38
CA PHE A 123 -1.78 3.94 13.40
C PHE A 123 -0.78 4.52 14.41
N LEU A 124 -1.18 4.64 15.67
CA LEU A 124 -0.28 4.77 16.81
C LEU A 124 -0.19 3.41 17.48
N LEU A 125 0.96 2.75 17.38
CA LEU A 125 1.19 1.39 17.86
C LEU A 125 2.37 1.42 18.83
N ASP A 126 2.23 0.88 20.04
CA ASP A 126 3.42 0.65 20.85
C ASP A 126 4.27 -0.52 20.32
N ASP A 127 5.48 -0.70 20.86
CA ASP A 127 6.42 -1.74 20.43
C ASP A 127 5.89 -3.18 20.58
N GLU A 128 4.89 -3.44 21.42
CA GLU A 128 4.35 -4.79 21.65
C GLU A 128 3.52 -5.26 20.45
N VAL A 129 2.79 -4.36 19.80
CA VAL A 129 1.92 -4.68 18.67
C VAL A 129 2.69 -5.22 17.44
N PRO A 130 3.70 -4.53 16.88
CA PRO A 130 4.47 -5.04 15.76
C PRO A 130 5.29 -6.28 16.12
N ALA A 131 5.73 -6.42 17.37
CA ALA A 131 6.42 -7.62 17.84
C ALA A 131 5.49 -8.84 17.91
N ALA A 132 4.22 -8.65 18.25
CA ALA A 132 3.23 -9.72 18.35
C ALA A 132 2.62 -10.14 17.00
N ALA A 133 2.65 -9.27 15.99
CA ALA A 133 2.01 -9.50 14.69
C ALA A 133 2.88 -9.08 13.48
N PRO A 134 4.12 -9.61 13.36
CA PRO A 134 5.01 -9.25 12.25
C PRO A 134 4.43 -9.64 10.89
N ASP A 135 3.73 -10.77 10.79
CA ASP A 135 3.02 -11.23 9.58
C ASP A 135 1.87 -10.31 9.14
N ARG A 136 1.50 -9.34 9.98
CA ARG A 136 0.47 -8.34 9.69
C ARG A 136 1.05 -6.97 9.42
N LEU A 137 2.13 -6.60 10.10
CA LEU A 137 2.60 -5.21 10.13
C LEU A 137 3.98 -4.99 9.52
N ALA A 138 4.73 -6.04 9.16
CA ALA A 138 6.08 -5.88 8.61
C ALA A 138 6.17 -4.89 7.44
N TYR A 139 5.16 -4.83 6.56
CA TYR A 139 5.10 -3.88 5.45
C TYR A 139 4.88 -2.42 5.90
N LEU A 140 4.14 -2.18 6.99
CA LEU A 140 3.90 -0.82 7.50
C LEU A 140 5.21 -0.11 7.86
N PHE A 141 6.22 -0.85 8.30
CA PHE A 141 7.51 -0.29 8.73
C PHE A 141 8.60 -0.34 7.66
N GLN A 142 8.30 -0.80 6.45
CA GLN A 142 9.28 -0.80 5.37
C GLN A 142 9.46 0.59 4.77
N SER A 143 10.72 0.89 4.41
CA SER A 143 11.07 1.95 3.49
C SER A 143 11.26 1.41 2.07
N TRP A 144 11.17 2.28 1.07
CA TRP A 144 11.59 1.92 -0.27
C TRP A 144 13.13 1.77 -0.35
N PRO A 145 13.66 0.78 -1.09
CA PRO A 145 12.96 -0.35 -1.71
C PRO A 145 12.72 -1.50 -0.72
N LEU A 146 11.74 -2.38 -1.00
CA LEU A 146 11.63 -3.67 -0.33
C LEU A 146 12.87 -4.54 -0.58
N PRO A 147 13.26 -5.43 0.36
CA PRO A 147 14.42 -6.30 0.21
C PRO A 147 14.25 -7.25 -0.99
N ALA A 148 15.28 -7.37 -1.82
CA ALA A 148 15.22 -8.15 -3.07
C ALA A 148 15.90 -9.52 -2.93
N GLU A 149 16.68 -9.72 -1.87
CA GLU A 149 17.50 -10.88 -1.64
C GLU A 149 16.66 -12.11 -1.30
N VAL A 150 16.76 -13.17 -2.11
CA VAL A 150 16.19 -14.47 -1.78
C VAL A 150 17.23 -15.29 -1.03
N THR A 151 16.90 -15.70 0.18
CA THR A 151 17.72 -16.69 0.91
C THR A 151 17.20 -18.09 0.59
N ALA A 152 18.08 -19.09 0.64
CA ALA A 152 17.63 -20.46 0.43
C ALA A 152 16.57 -20.79 1.50
N PRO A 153 15.37 -21.28 1.13
CA PRO A 153 14.34 -21.57 2.11
C PRO A 153 14.87 -22.60 3.11
N GLU A 154 14.59 -22.39 4.41
CA GLU A 154 15.02 -23.31 5.47
C GLU A 154 14.52 -24.74 5.22
N SER A 155 13.40 -24.88 4.50
CA SER A 155 12.90 -26.13 3.95
C SER A 155 12.37 -25.94 2.52
N PRO A 156 12.85 -26.71 1.53
CA PRO A 156 12.32 -26.68 0.16
C PRO A 156 10.88 -27.18 0.06
N ASP A 157 10.34 -27.80 1.12
CA ASP A 157 9.00 -28.40 1.15
C ASP A 157 7.91 -27.46 1.70
N THR A 158 8.25 -26.31 2.26
CA THR A 158 7.27 -25.32 2.74
C THR A 158 7.02 -24.27 1.67
N ALA A 159 6.06 -24.56 0.79
CA ALA A 159 5.51 -23.56 -0.11
C ALA A 159 4.87 -22.41 0.69
N PHE A 160 5.10 -21.17 0.28
CA PHE A 160 4.40 -20.02 0.84
C PHE A 160 2.89 -20.15 0.58
N VAL A 161 2.09 -20.00 1.63
CA VAL A 161 0.63 -20.02 1.56
C VAL A 161 0.10 -18.70 2.13
N PRO A 162 -0.57 -17.87 1.31
CA PRO A 162 -1.22 -16.65 1.78
C PRO A 162 -2.19 -16.92 2.93
N ALA A 163 -2.11 -16.12 3.98
CA ALA A 163 -3.04 -16.16 5.11
C ALA A 163 -4.32 -15.34 4.84
N VAL A 164 -4.33 -14.55 3.77
CA VAL A 164 -5.50 -13.82 3.27
C VAL A 164 -5.91 -14.34 1.88
N PRO A 165 -7.19 -14.19 1.50
CA PRO A 165 -7.64 -14.56 0.17
C PRO A 165 -6.84 -13.84 -0.93
N THR A 166 -6.53 -14.58 -1.99
CA THR A 166 -5.98 -14.03 -3.24
C THR A 166 -6.91 -14.43 -4.38
N GLN A 167 -7.01 -13.58 -5.39
CA GLN A 167 -7.84 -13.82 -6.57
C GLN A 167 -6.97 -14.43 -7.69
N PRO A 168 -7.31 -15.61 -8.21
CA PRO A 168 -6.61 -16.14 -9.38
C PRO A 168 -6.80 -15.21 -10.58
N ALA A 169 -5.71 -14.62 -11.06
CA ALA A 169 -5.74 -13.81 -12.28
C ALA A 169 -5.98 -14.68 -13.53
N MET A 170 -5.57 -15.95 -13.46
CA MET A 170 -5.70 -16.91 -14.55
C MET A 170 -5.86 -18.33 -14.02
N PRO A 171 -6.34 -19.29 -14.85
CA PRO A 171 -6.26 -20.71 -14.51
C PRO A 171 -4.82 -21.12 -14.14
N PRO A 172 -4.60 -22.16 -13.30
CA PRO A 172 -3.26 -22.64 -13.00
C PRO A 172 -2.47 -23.02 -14.26
N ALA A 173 -1.23 -22.56 -14.36
CA ALA A 173 -0.28 -23.14 -15.28
C ALA A 173 0.20 -24.48 -14.71
N GLY A 174 0.51 -25.46 -15.58
CA GLY A 174 1.07 -26.75 -15.14
C GLY A 174 2.51 -26.69 -14.58
N GLY A 175 3.03 -25.49 -14.32
CA GLY A 175 4.36 -25.25 -13.76
C GLY A 175 4.38 -25.25 -12.23
N ALA A 176 5.55 -24.94 -11.67
CA ALA A 176 5.75 -24.85 -10.22
C ALA A 176 5.70 -23.41 -9.73
N GLY A 177 5.42 -23.24 -8.43
CA GLY A 177 5.40 -21.94 -7.76
C GLY A 177 4.16 -21.11 -8.05
N ALA A 178 4.21 -19.84 -7.65
CA ALA A 178 3.16 -18.87 -7.92
C ALA A 178 3.76 -17.46 -7.87
N THR A 179 3.21 -16.56 -8.69
CA THR A 179 3.49 -15.12 -8.61
C THR A 179 2.27 -14.42 -8.06
N TYR A 180 2.49 -13.54 -7.10
CA TYR A 180 1.49 -12.67 -6.51
C TYR A 180 1.66 -11.27 -7.08
N ALA A 181 0.55 -10.58 -7.35
CA ALA A 181 0.54 -9.17 -7.72
C ALA A 181 -0.31 -8.38 -6.71
N VAL A 182 0.30 -7.37 -6.10
CA VAL A 182 -0.35 -6.44 -5.19
C VAL A 182 -0.33 -5.07 -5.86
N LEU A 183 -1.53 -4.55 -6.12
CA LEU A 183 -1.76 -3.35 -6.93
C LEU A 183 -2.44 -2.32 -6.03
N LEU A 184 -1.67 -1.34 -5.57
CA LEU A 184 -2.11 -0.26 -4.67
C LEU A 184 -2.32 1.01 -5.50
N THR A 185 -3.25 0.92 -6.43
CA THR A 185 -3.70 2.03 -7.28
C THR A 185 -4.96 2.61 -6.67
N PHE A 186 -5.04 3.94 -6.63
CA PHE A 186 -6.25 4.65 -6.22
C PHE A 186 -7.09 5.03 -7.45
N TYR A 187 -8.41 5.09 -7.28
CA TYR A 187 -9.41 5.38 -8.28
C TYR A 187 -10.52 6.23 -7.67
N ASP A 188 -10.71 7.45 -8.15
CA ASP A 188 -11.90 8.25 -7.81
C ASP A 188 -12.21 8.27 -6.29
N GLY A 189 -11.26 8.74 -5.47
CA GLY A 189 -11.37 8.71 -4.00
C GLY A 189 -10.99 7.38 -3.34
N ALA A 190 -11.33 6.24 -3.96
CA ALA A 190 -11.04 4.93 -3.40
C ALA A 190 -9.55 4.59 -3.53
N SER A 191 -8.87 4.37 -2.41
CA SER A 191 -7.41 4.28 -2.34
C SER A 191 -6.93 3.07 -1.49
N ILE A 192 -7.80 2.56 -0.62
CA ILE A 192 -7.52 1.51 0.34
C ILE A 192 -8.35 0.26 0.00
N ALA A 193 -7.64 -0.87 -0.17
CA ALA A 193 -8.26 -2.18 -0.43
C ALA A 193 -9.16 -2.24 -1.68
N THR A 194 -8.84 -1.43 -2.70
CA THR A 194 -9.58 -1.33 -3.96
C THR A 194 -9.47 -2.59 -4.82
N THR A 195 -8.28 -3.18 -4.89
CA THR A 195 -7.97 -4.32 -5.75
C THR A 195 -7.49 -5.50 -4.90
N PRO A 196 -8.21 -6.64 -4.88
CA PRO A 196 -7.72 -7.85 -4.25
C PRO A 196 -6.38 -8.27 -4.83
N ALA A 197 -5.46 -8.74 -3.97
CA ALA A 197 -4.20 -9.30 -4.41
C ALA A 197 -4.44 -10.45 -5.40
N GLN A 198 -3.76 -10.41 -6.54
CA GLN A 198 -3.90 -11.37 -7.61
C GLN A 198 -2.85 -12.49 -7.48
N VAL A 199 -3.16 -13.69 -7.95
CA VAL A 199 -2.23 -14.82 -8.00
C VAL A 199 -2.21 -15.48 -9.38
N PHE A 200 -1.01 -15.84 -9.83
CA PHE A 200 -0.74 -16.60 -11.04
C PHE A 200 -0.18 -17.98 -10.65
N PRO A 201 -1.06 -18.98 -10.42
CA PRO A 201 -0.62 -20.29 -9.96
C PRO A 201 0.19 -21.02 -11.04
N GLY A 202 1.26 -21.68 -10.64
CA GLY A 202 2.16 -22.45 -11.51
C GLY A 202 3.12 -21.60 -12.36
N VAL A 203 3.26 -20.31 -12.03
CA VAL A 203 4.13 -19.36 -12.73
C VAL A 203 4.95 -18.61 -11.69
N ARG A 204 6.27 -18.59 -11.85
CA ARG A 204 7.18 -17.70 -11.08
C ARG A 204 7.42 -16.40 -11.82
N LEU A 205 7.97 -15.39 -11.14
CA LEU A 205 8.09 -14.03 -11.68
C LEU A 205 8.79 -13.98 -13.06
N PRO A 206 9.89 -14.74 -13.31
CA PRO A 206 10.52 -14.75 -14.64
C PRO A 206 9.60 -15.25 -15.76
N GLY A 207 8.62 -16.11 -15.44
CA GLY A 207 7.63 -16.61 -16.40
C GLY A 207 6.40 -15.73 -16.57
N LEU A 208 6.27 -14.65 -15.79
CA LEU A 208 5.04 -13.86 -15.74
C LEU A 208 4.75 -13.14 -17.06
N ALA A 209 5.76 -12.62 -17.75
CA ALA A 209 5.59 -11.95 -19.05
C ALA A 209 4.96 -12.88 -20.11
N ALA A 210 5.50 -14.09 -20.24
CA ALA A 210 4.94 -15.10 -21.13
C ALA A 210 3.50 -15.47 -20.72
N ARG A 211 3.23 -15.54 -19.41
CA ARG A 211 1.90 -15.86 -18.89
C ARG A 211 0.87 -14.78 -19.22
N LEU A 212 1.19 -13.51 -18.99
CA LEU A 212 0.31 -12.37 -19.29
C LEU A 212 -0.01 -12.30 -20.78
N ARG A 213 0.99 -12.47 -21.66
CA ARG A 213 0.75 -12.54 -23.12
C ARG A 213 -0.19 -13.68 -23.50
N ALA A 214 -0.02 -14.86 -22.89
CA ALA A 214 -0.90 -16.01 -23.12
C ALA A 214 -2.32 -15.82 -22.58
N GLY A 215 -2.54 -14.83 -21.70
CA GLY A 215 -3.85 -14.46 -21.17
C GLY A 215 -4.62 -13.45 -22.02
N LEU A 216 -4.00 -12.90 -23.07
CA LEU A 216 -4.71 -12.06 -24.02
C LEU A 216 -5.75 -12.89 -24.79
N VAL A 217 -7.01 -12.46 -24.77
CA VAL A 217 -8.12 -13.00 -25.56
C VAL A 217 -8.09 -12.43 -27.00
N ALA A 218 -9.05 -12.83 -27.83
CA ALA A 218 -9.12 -12.43 -29.25
C ALA A 218 -9.02 -10.91 -29.47
N PRO A 219 -8.50 -10.50 -30.64
CA PRO A 219 -7.08 -10.49 -30.96
C PRO A 219 -6.31 -9.48 -30.08
N GLY A 220 -5.59 -9.99 -29.07
CA GLY A 220 -4.68 -9.18 -28.25
C GLY A 220 -5.37 -8.29 -27.21
N ARG A 221 -6.63 -8.58 -26.86
CA ARG A 221 -7.35 -7.87 -25.79
C ARG A 221 -7.07 -8.55 -24.46
N PRO A 222 -6.87 -7.83 -23.36
CA PRO A 222 -6.70 -8.47 -22.06
C PRO A 222 -8.04 -9.03 -21.56
N ASP A 223 -7.97 -9.94 -20.58
CA ASP A 223 -9.16 -10.49 -19.93
C ASP A 223 -10.01 -9.34 -19.32
N PRO A 224 -11.32 -9.26 -19.60
CA PRO A 224 -12.17 -8.20 -19.04
C PRO A 224 -12.24 -8.22 -17.50
N ASP A 225 -12.00 -9.37 -16.86
CA ASP A 225 -12.06 -9.52 -15.41
C ASP A 225 -10.74 -9.11 -14.72
N TRP A 226 -9.68 -8.84 -15.48
CA TRP A 226 -8.43 -8.34 -14.91
C TRP A 226 -8.56 -6.90 -14.37
N PRO A 227 -7.86 -6.58 -13.28
CA PRO A 227 -7.73 -5.20 -12.83
C PRO A 227 -6.95 -4.37 -13.87
N PRO A 228 -7.15 -3.04 -13.90
CA PRO A 228 -6.60 -2.18 -14.94
C PRO A 228 -5.09 -2.25 -15.15
N GLU A 229 -4.34 -2.39 -14.08
CA GLU A 229 -2.90 -2.47 -14.08
C GLU A 229 -2.41 -3.71 -14.83
N LEU A 230 -3.04 -4.87 -14.60
CA LEU A 230 -2.66 -6.11 -15.29
C LEU A 230 -2.98 -6.06 -16.78
N LYS A 231 -4.11 -5.47 -17.13
CA LYS A 231 -4.53 -5.23 -18.53
C LYS A 231 -3.53 -4.28 -19.23
N VAL A 232 -3.17 -3.15 -18.62
CA VAL A 232 -2.16 -2.23 -19.18
C VAL A 232 -0.80 -2.91 -19.29
N LEU A 233 -0.35 -3.60 -18.24
CA LEU A 233 0.91 -4.32 -18.25
C LEU A 233 0.95 -5.35 -19.38
N ALA A 234 -0.11 -6.14 -19.57
CA ALA A 234 -0.19 -7.14 -20.63
C ALA A 234 -0.21 -6.52 -22.03
N LEU A 235 -0.88 -5.38 -22.22
CA LEU A 235 -0.92 -4.65 -23.48
C LEU A 235 0.42 -4.01 -23.86
N LEU A 236 1.23 -3.67 -22.85
CA LEU A 236 2.55 -3.10 -22.99
C LEU A 236 3.64 -4.17 -23.16
N LEU A 237 3.35 -5.47 -23.05
CA LEU A 237 4.34 -6.51 -23.31
C LEU A 237 4.60 -6.68 -24.81
N ASP A 238 5.86 -6.50 -25.19
CA ASP A 238 6.37 -6.84 -26.52
C ASP A 238 6.53 -8.36 -26.65
N PRO A 239 6.36 -8.94 -27.86
CA PRO A 239 6.71 -10.34 -28.12
C PRO A 239 8.14 -10.73 -27.70
N ALA A 240 9.10 -9.80 -27.79
CA ALA A 240 10.50 -10.03 -27.43
C ALA A 240 10.78 -9.90 -25.92
N ASP A 241 9.84 -9.43 -25.11
CA ASP A 241 10.07 -9.27 -23.67
C ASP A 241 10.13 -10.63 -22.98
N GLU A 242 11.29 -10.96 -22.41
CA GLU A 242 11.47 -12.18 -21.61
C GLU A 242 11.03 -11.99 -20.14
N SER A 243 10.88 -10.75 -19.67
CA SER A 243 10.45 -10.38 -18.32
C SER A 243 9.42 -9.24 -18.35
N ILE A 244 8.82 -8.92 -17.20
CA ILE A 244 7.85 -7.80 -17.12
C ILE A 244 8.53 -6.42 -17.02
N GLU A 245 9.85 -6.36 -16.80
CA GLU A 245 10.56 -5.10 -16.57
C GLU A 245 10.38 -4.07 -17.71
N PRO A 246 10.55 -4.42 -19.00
CA PRO A 246 10.38 -3.45 -20.08
C PRO A 246 8.94 -2.91 -20.18
N ALA A 247 7.95 -3.74 -19.84
CA ALA A 247 6.55 -3.31 -19.79
C ALA A 247 6.26 -2.41 -18.59
N LEU A 248 6.83 -2.69 -17.40
CA LEU A 248 6.74 -1.79 -16.24
C LEU A 248 7.37 -0.42 -16.53
N ARG A 249 8.52 -0.38 -17.22
CA ARG A 249 9.14 0.89 -17.65
C ARG A 249 8.24 1.68 -18.59
N ARG A 250 7.54 1.01 -19.50
CA ARG A 250 6.55 1.66 -20.37
C ARG A 250 5.29 2.08 -19.62
N ALA A 251 4.88 1.36 -18.58
CA ALA A 251 3.69 1.67 -17.79
C ALA A 251 3.82 3.01 -17.05
N VAL A 252 5.04 3.40 -16.66
CA VAL A 252 5.33 4.72 -16.10
C VAL A 252 4.93 5.86 -17.05
N GLU A 253 4.93 5.62 -18.37
CA GLU A 253 4.53 6.61 -19.37
C GLU A 253 3.07 6.45 -19.81
N TRP A 254 2.27 5.64 -19.10
CA TRP A 254 0.87 5.42 -19.45
C TRP A 254 0.00 6.57 -18.91
N PRO A 255 -0.64 7.40 -19.76
CA PRO A 255 -1.33 8.61 -19.31
C PRO A 255 -2.43 8.37 -18.28
N GLY A 256 -3.08 7.20 -18.33
CA GLY A 256 -4.15 6.84 -17.40
C GLY A 256 -3.73 6.65 -15.94
N PHE A 257 -2.42 6.72 -15.62
CA PHE A 257 -1.92 6.69 -14.25
C PHE A 257 -1.35 8.05 -13.78
N HIS A 258 -1.56 9.13 -14.53
CA HIS A 258 -1.09 10.48 -14.19
C HIS A 258 -2.28 11.43 -14.05
N GLY A 259 -2.31 12.21 -12.96
CA GLY A 259 -3.42 13.09 -12.62
C GLY A 259 -4.56 12.37 -11.87
N PRO A 260 -5.70 13.06 -11.63
CA PRO A 260 -6.85 12.44 -10.99
C PRO A 260 -7.41 11.35 -11.90
N ILE A 261 -7.22 10.10 -11.48
CA ILE A 261 -7.57 8.91 -12.25
C ILE A 261 -9.08 8.69 -12.16
N TRP A 262 -9.84 9.41 -12.99
CA TRP A 262 -11.25 9.13 -13.18
C TRP A 262 -11.44 7.90 -14.07
N GLU A 263 -10.55 7.70 -15.05
CA GLU A 263 -10.55 6.54 -15.93
C GLU A 263 -9.12 6.17 -16.37
N PRO A 264 -8.53 5.04 -15.92
CA PRO A 264 -7.19 4.61 -16.37
C PRO A 264 -7.19 4.13 -17.84
N TRP A 265 -8.34 4.25 -18.53
CA TRP A 265 -8.64 3.71 -19.84
C TRP A 265 -8.91 4.81 -20.87
N PRO A 266 -7.91 5.24 -21.65
CA PRO A 266 -8.25 5.70 -22.98
C PRO A 266 -8.89 4.53 -23.74
N GLU A 267 -10.05 4.74 -24.37
CA GLU A 267 -10.64 3.75 -25.29
C GLU A 267 -9.56 3.29 -26.28
N LEU A 268 -9.10 2.04 -26.15
CA LEU A 268 -8.08 1.51 -27.05
C LEU A 268 -8.73 1.38 -28.42
N PRO A 269 -8.18 2.02 -29.48
CA PRO A 269 -8.79 1.95 -30.79
C PRO A 269 -8.86 0.51 -31.28
N ASP A 270 -10.03 0.12 -31.76
CA ASP A 270 -10.22 -1.15 -32.45
C ASP A 270 -9.37 -1.17 -33.72
N GLY A 271 -8.35 -2.04 -33.77
CA GLY A 271 -7.58 -2.31 -34.99
C GLY A 271 -6.17 -1.72 -35.06
N ALA A 272 -5.39 -1.78 -33.97
CA ALA A 272 -3.95 -1.52 -34.05
C ALA A 272 -3.27 -2.45 -35.07
N ASP A 273 -2.33 -1.90 -35.85
CA ASP A 273 -1.53 -2.60 -36.86
C ASP A 273 -0.85 -3.86 -36.27
N ASP A 274 -1.03 -5.00 -36.92
CA ASP A 274 -0.51 -6.32 -36.46
C ASP A 274 1.03 -6.40 -36.44
N THR A 275 1.73 -5.44 -37.04
CA THR A 275 3.20 -5.50 -37.20
C THR A 275 3.99 -5.03 -35.97
N ASP A 276 3.48 -4.03 -35.23
CA ASP A 276 4.02 -3.60 -33.92
C ASP A 276 2.87 -3.09 -33.04
N PRO A 277 2.13 -3.99 -32.39
CA PRO A 277 0.93 -3.64 -31.65
C PRO A 277 1.23 -2.76 -30.43
N VAL A 278 2.44 -2.83 -29.85
CA VAL A 278 2.78 -2.00 -28.68
C VAL A 278 3.12 -0.58 -29.09
N ALA A 279 3.95 -0.39 -30.11
CA ALA A 279 4.25 0.96 -30.61
C ALA A 279 2.99 1.64 -31.18
N ALA A 280 2.14 0.89 -31.89
CA ALA A 280 0.87 1.40 -32.40
C ALA A 280 -0.07 1.84 -31.27
N ARG A 281 -0.21 1.04 -30.20
CA ARG A 281 -1.00 1.41 -29.01
C ARG A 281 -0.44 2.66 -28.34
N ARG A 282 0.88 2.73 -28.12
CA ARG A 282 1.52 3.90 -27.50
C ARG A 282 1.34 5.16 -28.34
N ALA A 283 1.45 5.06 -29.66
CA ALA A 283 1.22 6.18 -30.56
C ALA A 283 -0.24 6.64 -30.58
N ALA A 284 -1.19 5.78 -30.21
CA ALA A 284 -2.60 6.10 -30.10
C ALA A 284 -2.99 6.67 -28.73
N LEU A 285 -2.12 6.58 -27.72
CA LEU A 285 -2.39 7.16 -26.40
C LEU A 285 -2.44 8.69 -26.50
N PRO A 286 -3.27 9.34 -25.68
CA PRO A 286 -3.18 10.79 -25.53
C PRO A 286 -1.76 11.18 -25.09
N PRO A 287 -1.32 12.40 -25.41
CA PRO A 287 -0.06 12.90 -24.86
C PRO A 287 -0.16 12.91 -23.33
N MET A 288 0.97 12.67 -22.68
CA MET A 288 1.08 12.82 -21.23
C MET A 288 0.68 14.23 -20.80
N PRO A 289 0.07 14.40 -19.61
CA PRO A 289 -0.10 15.71 -19.00
C PRO A 289 1.21 16.50 -18.97
N ALA A 290 1.13 17.82 -19.15
CA ALA A 290 2.32 18.67 -19.27
C ALA A 290 3.16 18.73 -17.98
N ASP A 291 2.52 18.43 -16.86
CA ASP A 291 3.03 18.34 -15.49
C ASP A 291 3.36 16.90 -15.06
N ALA A 292 3.23 15.93 -15.95
CA ALA A 292 3.65 14.56 -15.64
C ALA A 292 5.17 14.48 -15.46
N HIS A 293 5.59 13.79 -14.40
CA HIS A 293 7.00 13.59 -14.06
C HIS A 293 7.36 12.10 -13.98
N PRO A 294 7.32 11.38 -15.12
CA PRO A 294 7.64 9.94 -15.15
C PRO A 294 9.06 9.64 -14.65
N ASP A 295 9.97 10.60 -14.73
CA ASP A 295 11.35 10.51 -14.23
C ASP A 295 11.45 10.42 -12.71
N ARG A 296 10.40 10.79 -11.96
CA ARG A 296 10.31 10.61 -10.51
C ARG A 296 9.84 9.22 -10.09
N SER A 297 9.30 8.42 -11.02
CA SER A 297 8.87 7.06 -10.74
C SER A 297 10.07 6.15 -10.44
N LEU A 298 9.90 5.24 -9.48
CA LEU A 298 10.94 4.32 -9.03
C LEU A 298 10.60 2.90 -9.46
N LEU A 299 11.57 2.21 -10.06
CA LEU A 299 11.41 0.81 -10.48
C LEU A 299 12.62 0.00 -10.01
N LEU A 300 12.35 -1.07 -9.25
CA LEU A 300 13.35 -2.09 -8.92
C LEU A 300 12.83 -3.44 -9.39
N VAL A 301 13.66 -4.16 -10.16
CA VAL A 301 13.37 -5.53 -10.60
C VAL A 301 14.54 -6.44 -10.26
N SER A 302 14.21 -7.58 -9.67
CA SER A 302 15.09 -8.70 -9.38
C SER A 302 14.50 -9.98 -9.97
N ALA A 303 15.13 -11.13 -9.71
CA ALA A 303 14.63 -12.41 -10.21
C ALA A 303 13.26 -12.81 -9.60
N HIS A 304 12.98 -12.39 -8.35
CA HIS A 304 11.84 -12.87 -7.56
C HIS A 304 10.96 -11.76 -6.98
N LEU A 305 11.35 -10.50 -7.17
CA LEU A 305 10.59 -9.30 -6.80
C LEU A 305 10.73 -8.24 -7.89
N ALA A 306 9.61 -7.69 -8.34
CA ALA A 306 9.51 -6.42 -9.06
C ALA A 306 8.62 -5.47 -8.26
N GLN A 307 9.06 -4.23 -8.10
CA GLN A 307 8.31 -3.19 -7.41
C GLN A 307 8.41 -1.90 -8.21
N LEU A 308 7.27 -1.26 -8.42
CA LEU A 308 7.12 0.02 -9.10
C LEU A 308 6.41 0.98 -8.15
N ALA A 309 7.01 2.12 -7.88
CA ALA A 309 6.35 3.28 -7.30
C ALA A 309 6.19 4.32 -8.42
N MET A 310 5.00 4.38 -9.00
CA MET A 310 4.68 5.30 -10.08
C MET A 310 4.30 6.65 -9.50
N TYR A 311 5.08 7.68 -9.83
CA TYR A 311 4.76 9.05 -9.44
C TYR A 311 3.60 9.56 -10.30
N THR A 312 2.55 10.06 -9.65
CA THR A 312 1.37 10.60 -10.30
C THR A 312 1.54 12.11 -10.53
N ASP A 313 1.58 12.89 -9.45
CA ASP A 313 1.79 14.33 -9.41
C ASP A 313 2.11 14.79 -7.97
N GLU A 314 2.24 16.11 -7.76
CA GLU A 314 2.54 16.66 -6.43
C GLU A 314 1.34 16.57 -5.45
N VAL A 315 0.12 16.36 -5.97
CA VAL A 315 -1.09 16.29 -5.16
C VAL A 315 -1.31 14.87 -4.68
N PHE A 316 -1.21 13.87 -5.55
CA PHE A 316 -1.53 12.48 -5.24
C PHE A 316 -0.30 11.57 -5.03
N GLY A 317 0.90 12.10 -5.16
CA GLY A 317 2.15 11.42 -4.80
C GLY A 317 2.44 10.18 -5.65
N TYR A 318 2.29 8.99 -5.06
CA TYR A 318 2.68 7.71 -5.68
C TYR A 318 1.58 6.64 -5.64
N GLN A 319 1.66 5.71 -6.60
CA GLN A 319 0.93 4.45 -6.61
C GLN A 319 1.91 3.28 -6.72
N GLN A 320 1.59 2.13 -6.12
CA GLN A 320 2.55 1.02 -6.02
C GLN A 320 2.06 -0.27 -6.63
N TRP A 321 2.89 -0.89 -7.47
CA TRP A 321 2.69 -2.24 -7.97
C TRP A 321 3.82 -3.13 -7.51
N PHE A 322 3.47 -4.23 -6.84
CA PHE A 322 4.42 -5.25 -6.40
C PHE A 322 4.10 -6.58 -7.07
N PHE A 323 5.13 -7.22 -7.63
CA PHE A 323 5.06 -8.57 -8.16
C PHE A 323 6.15 -9.40 -7.49
N PHE A 324 5.78 -10.47 -6.80
CA PHE A 324 6.74 -11.35 -6.14
C PHE A 324 6.31 -12.80 -6.24
N ASP A 325 7.26 -13.72 -6.27
CA ASP A 325 6.95 -15.15 -6.35
C ASP A 325 7.08 -15.88 -5.01
N ASP A 326 6.73 -17.17 -5.02
CA ASP A 326 6.78 -18.06 -3.86
C ASP A 326 8.17 -18.16 -3.21
N LEU A 327 9.25 -17.89 -3.94
CA LEU A 327 10.61 -17.94 -3.41
C LEU A 327 10.95 -16.67 -2.64
N TRP A 328 10.57 -15.50 -3.15
CA TRP A 328 10.69 -14.26 -2.38
C TRP A 328 9.79 -14.29 -1.16
N ALA A 329 8.54 -14.75 -1.32
CA ALA A 329 7.60 -14.87 -0.22
C ALA A 329 8.07 -15.87 0.86
N GLY A 330 8.72 -16.97 0.46
CA GLY A 330 9.34 -17.91 1.38
C GLY A 330 10.57 -17.36 2.11
N SER A 331 11.30 -16.42 1.50
CA SER A 331 12.45 -15.73 2.13
C SER A 331 12.02 -14.61 3.07
N HIS A 332 10.86 -14.01 2.83
CA HIS A 332 10.32 -12.88 3.59
C HIS A 332 8.85 -13.13 4.00
N PRO A 333 8.55 -14.20 4.75
CA PRO A 333 7.18 -14.62 4.99
C PRO A 333 6.34 -13.54 5.67
N ASP A 334 6.88 -12.88 6.70
CA ASP A 334 6.14 -11.84 7.42
C ASP A 334 5.83 -10.64 6.54
N LEU A 335 6.79 -10.22 5.72
CA LEU A 335 6.63 -9.09 4.80
C LEU A 335 5.63 -9.42 3.69
N ALA A 336 5.70 -10.62 3.11
CA ALA A 336 4.77 -11.06 2.08
C ALA A 336 3.33 -11.15 2.62
N GLN A 337 3.13 -11.73 3.81
CA GLN A 337 1.81 -11.77 4.45
C GLN A 337 1.29 -10.37 4.79
N SER A 338 2.15 -9.51 5.34
CA SER A 338 1.79 -8.15 5.70
C SER A 338 1.40 -7.32 4.48
N LEU A 339 2.14 -7.44 3.37
CA LEU A 339 1.82 -6.74 2.12
C LEU A 339 0.48 -7.22 1.53
N LEU A 340 0.21 -8.53 1.53
CA LEU A 340 -1.08 -9.07 1.07
C LEU A 340 -2.24 -8.59 1.96
N ARG A 341 -2.04 -8.51 3.28
CA ARG A 341 -3.04 -7.97 4.22
C ARG A 341 -3.29 -6.49 4.00
N TYR A 342 -2.23 -5.71 3.84
CA TYR A 342 -2.29 -4.26 3.58
C TYR A 342 -3.10 -3.93 2.33
N ALA A 343 -3.03 -4.78 1.31
CA ALA A 343 -3.82 -4.66 0.09
C ALA A 343 -5.30 -5.06 0.26
N SER A 344 -5.65 -5.78 1.32
CA SER A 344 -6.99 -6.35 1.50
C SER A 344 -7.87 -5.62 2.50
N HIS A 345 -7.29 -4.73 3.31
CA HIS A 345 -8.02 -4.04 4.37
C HIS A 345 -7.30 -2.74 4.76
N TRP A 346 -8.05 -1.77 5.32
CA TRP A 346 -7.47 -0.55 5.86
C TRP A 346 -6.61 -0.83 7.10
N ASP A 347 -7.11 -1.73 7.96
CA ASP A 347 -6.44 -2.18 9.19
C ASP A 347 -5.83 -3.59 9.01
N PRO A 348 -4.50 -3.73 8.93
CA PRO A 348 -3.86 -5.03 8.74
C PRO A 348 -4.02 -5.99 9.94
N LEU A 349 -4.39 -5.49 11.12
CA LEU A 349 -4.60 -6.28 12.33
C LEU A 349 -6.03 -6.83 12.44
N GLY A 350 -7.00 -6.30 11.68
CA GLY A 350 -8.41 -6.72 11.70
C GLY A 350 -9.28 -5.99 12.71
#